data_AF-A0A7K4P4E9-F1
#
_entry.id   AF-A0A7K4P4E9-F1
#
_cell.length_a   1.000
_cell.length_b   1.000
_cell.length_c   1.000
_cell.angle_alpha   90.00
_cell.angle_beta   90.00
_cell.angle_gamma   90.00
#
_symmetry.space_group_name_H-M   'P 1'
#
loop_
_entity.id
_entity.type
_entity.pdbx_description
1 polymer ?
#
loop_
_entity_poly.entity_id
_entity_poly.type
_entity_poly.pdbx_seq_one_letter_code
_entity_poly.pdbx_strand_id
1 'polypeptide(L)'
;MITRKKFDFIKENYSQYASWAVWAEQEEKPKSKIGDLTILDPDINENLLSELNPEVVLVALNFSLDVKHQPWGNFHSHRPNATDYKTRFALKGSTLWGGYMTDIIKNYPEKESGNVSVYLKLHREFERNNIKFFRKELKDIGANNPLLVAFGNEVNDVLNRNITDLEILKIPHYASHQGAAPYREEVLKLIKNRARGN
;
A
#
# COMPACT_ATOMS: atom_id res chain seq x y z
N MET A 1 -17.54 3.09 4.38
CA MET A 1 -17.29 2.30 5.61
C MET A 1 -17.28 0.83 5.24
N ILE A 2 -16.26 0.09 5.70
CA ILE A 2 -16.16 -1.35 5.46
C ILE A 2 -17.01 -2.10 6.50
N THR A 3 -17.74 -3.13 6.08
CA THR A 3 -18.48 -3.99 7.01
C THR A 3 -17.58 -5.08 7.58
N ARG A 4 -17.88 -5.61 8.78
CA ARG A 4 -17.14 -6.75 9.37
C ARG A 4 -17.03 -7.92 8.39
N LYS A 5 -18.14 -8.32 7.77
CA LYS A 5 -18.17 -9.39 6.76
C LYS A 5 -17.22 -9.12 5.58
N LYS A 6 -17.16 -7.88 5.09
CA LYS A 6 -16.25 -7.50 4.00
C LYS A 6 -14.80 -7.53 4.48
N PHE A 7 -14.52 -7.00 5.67
CA PHE A 7 -13.19 -7.03 6.27
C PHE A 7 -12.65 -8.47 6.42
N ASP A 8 -13.45 -9.37 6.98
CA ASP A 8 -13.07 -10.77 7.19
C ASP A 8 -12.83 -11.49 5.85
N PHE A 9 -13.67 -11.23 4.85
CA PHE A 9 -13.46 -11.73 3.48
C PHE A 9 -12.14 -11.24 2.89
N ILE A 10 -11.82 -9.95 3.02
CA ILE A 10 -10.56 -9.41 2.51
C ILE A 10 -9.38 -10.02 3.28
N LYS A 11 -9.53 -10.21 4.60
CA LYS A 11 -8.51 -10.85 5.44
C LYS A 11 -8.17 -12.25 4.96
N GLU A 12 -9.18 -13.07 4.76
CA GLU A 12 -9.03 -14.46 4.33
C GLU A 12 -8.34 -14.57 2.95
N ASN A 13 -8.67 -13.67 2.02
CA ASN A 13 -8.23 -13.79 0.63
C ASN A 13 -6.93 -13.02 0.32
N TYR A 14 -6.69 -11.90 1.01
CA TYR A 14 -5.70 -10.91 0.59
C TYR A 14 -4.66 -10.52 1.65
N SER A 15 -4.88 -10.83 2.94
CA SER A 15 -4.02 -10.34 4.04
C SER A 15 -2.56 -10.81 4.03
N GLN A 16 -2.23 -11.81 3.22
CA GLN A 16 -0.85 -12.28 3.06
C GLN A 16 0.02 -11.30 2.26
N TYR A 17 -0.58 -10.47 1.41
CA TYR A 17 0.12 -9.56 0.51
C TYR A 17 -0.43 -8.14 0.49
N ALA A 18 -1.51 -7.92 1.22
CA ALA A 18 -2.09 -6.60 1.41
C ALA A 18 -2.16 -6.24 2.89
N SER A 19 -2.40 -4.96 3.14
CA SER A 19 -2.71 -4.43 4.46
C SER A 19 -3.51 -3.13 4.33
N TRP A 20 -3.65 -2.39 5.43
CA TRP A 20 -4.30 -1.08 5.47
C TRP A 20 -3.32 -0.04 5.98
N ALA A 21 -3.45 1.19 5.51
CA ALA A 21 -2.63 2.32 5.94
C ALA A 21 -3.08 2.85 7.31
N VAL A 22 -3.06 1.97 8.30
CA VAL A 22 -3.42 2.22 9.70
C VAL A 22 -2.37 1.55 10.57
N TRP A 23 -1.70 2.34 11.39
CA TRP A 23 -0.68 1.85 12.32
C TRP A 23 -0.99 2.32 13.73
N ALA A 24 -0.52 1.57 14.72
CA ALA A 24 -0.54 2.01 16.10
C ALA A 24 0.25 3.32 16.29
N GLU A 25 -0.13 4.06 17.33
CA GLU A 25 0.48 5.35 17.64
C GLU A 25 1.98 5.25 17.90
N GLN A 26 2.70 6.30 17.50
CA GLN A 26 4.14 6.37 17.73
C GLN A 26 4.41 6.73 19.20
N GLU A 27 5.25 5.93 19.86
CA GLU A 27 5.81 6.25 21.18
C GLU A 27 7.16 6.99 21.05
N GLU A 28 8.15 6.71 21.91
CA GLU A 28 9.41 7.45 21.98
C GLU A 28 10.24 7.40 20.69
N LYS A 29 10.32 6.23 20.04
CA LYS A 29 11.11 6.04 18.82
C LYS A 29 10.24 6.08 17.56
N PRO A 30 10.74 6.60 16.43
CA PRO A 30 10.00 6.63 15.16
C PRO A 30 9.46 5.27 14.70
N LYS A 31 10.14 4.17 15.06
CA LYS A 31 9.76 2.80 14.68
C LYS A 31 8.94 2.06 15.74
N SER A 32 8.64 2.69 16.88
CA SER A 32 7.84 2.06 17.94
C SER A 32 6.49 1.67 17.39
N LYS A 33 6.04 0.46 17.72
CA LYS A 33 4.70 -0.09 17.40
C LYS A 33 4.37 -0.24 15.91
N ILE A 34 5.34 -0.15 15.00
CA ILE A 34 5.09 -0.32 13.56
C ILE A 34 4.53 -1.71 13.22
N GLY A 35 5.01 -2.75 13.90
CA GLY A 35 4.52 -4.12 13.74
C GLY A 35 3.41 -4.52 14.70
N ASP A 36 2.76 -3.56 15.36
CA ASP A 36 1.62 -3.86 16.22
C ASP A 36 0.35 -4.05 15.37
N LEU A 37 0.09 -5.31 15.00
CA LEU A 37 -1.04 -5.69 14.15
C LEU A 37 -2.38 -5.71 14.90
N THR A 38 -2.39 -5.53 16.22
CA THR A 38 -3.64 -5.47 16.99
C THR A 38 -4.49 -4.25 16.61
N ILE A 39 -3.87 -3.20 16.05
CA ILE A 39 -4.57 -2.04 15.51
C ILE A 39 -5.47 -2.39 14.31
N LEU A 40 -5.17 -3.50 13.63
CA LEU A 40 -5.93 -4.07 12.51
C LEU A 40 -6.84 -5.22 12.94
N ASP A 41 -7.16 -5.31 14.23
CA ASP A 41 -8.16 -6.21 14.77
C ASP A 41 -9.43 -5.41 15.12
N PRO A 42 -10.57 -5.63 14.43
CA PRO A 42 -11.81 -4.90 14.73
C PRO A 42 -12.41 -5.25 16.10
N ASP A 43 -11.97 -6.34 16.74
CA ASP A 43 -12.39 -6.69 18.11
C ASP A 43 -11.55 -5.96 19.19
N ILE A 44 -10.44 -5.32 18.79
CA ILE A 44 -9.57 -4.52 19.67
C ILE A 44 -9.67 -3.02 19.34
N ASN A 45 -9.64 -2.67 18.05
CA ASN A 45 -9.82 -1.32 17.55
C ASN A 45 -11.24 -1.15 16.98
N GLU A 46 -12.17 -0.75 17.84
CA GLU A 46 -13.59 -0.59 17.50
C GLU A 46 -13.84 0.42 16.36
N ASN A 47 -12.93 1.39 16.17
CA ASN A 47 -13.04 2.40 15.12
C ASN A 47 -12.46 1.94 13.78
N LEU A 48 -11.70 0.84 13.73
CA LEU A 48 -10.97 0.38 12.56
C LEU A 48 -11.82 0.42 11.29
N LEU A 49 -12.97 -0.24 11.31
CA LEU A 49 -13.83 -0.39 10.13
C LEU A 49 -14.35 0.94 9.56
N SER A 50 -14.44 1.96 10.42
CA SER A 50 -14.83 3.33 10.04
C SER A 50 -13.68 4.12 9.43
N GLU A 51 -12.45 3.82 9.80
CA GLU A 51 -11.24 4.44 9.25
C GLU A 51 -10.86 3.87 7.88
N LEU A 52 -11.21 2.61 7.59
CA LEU A 52 -10.84 1.96 6.34
C LEU A 52 -11.54 2.57 5.13
N ASN A 53 -10.74 2.92 4.13
CA ASN A 53 -11.17 3.54 2.89
C ASN A 53 -10.70 2.75 1.66
N PRO A 54 -11.58 1.92 1.04
CA PRO A 54 -11.22 1.15 -0.15
C PRO A 54 -11.09 2.03 -1.41
N GLU A 55 -11.55 3.28 -1.40
CA GLU A 55 -11.43 4.20 -2.55
C GLU A 55 -10.05 4.88 -2.61
N VAL A 56 -9.14 4.54 -1.69
CA VAL A 56 -7.72 4.89 -1.78
C VAL A 56 -6.90 3.61 -1.72
N VAL A 57 -6.09 3.38 -2.75
CA VAL A 57 -5.28 2.16 -2.86
C VAL A 57 -3.82 2.54 -3.06
N LEU A 58 -2.99 2.29 -2.07
CA LEU A 58 -1.54 2.48 -2.12
C LEU A 58 -0.88 1.23 -2.70
N VAL A 59 -0.17 1.43 -3.80
CA VAL A 59 0.36 0.35 -4.63
C VAL A 59 1.88 0.35 -4.54
N ALA A 60 2.43 -0.77 -4.08
CA ALA A 60 3.85 -1.08 -4.13
C ALA A 60 4.16 -2.07 -5.26
N LEU A 61 5.44 -2.32 -5.52
CA LEU A 61 5.86 -3.10 -6.69
C LEU A 61 5.68 -4.60 -6.47
N ASN A 62 6.44 -5.17 -5.54
CA ASN A 62 6.53 -6.60 -5.27
C ASN A 62 7.16 -6.83 -3.89
N PHE A 63 7.00 -8.06 -3.39
CA PHE A 63 7.73 -8.49 -2.21
C PHE A 63 9.24 -8.55 -2.44
N SER A 64 9.99 -8.00 -1.49
CA SER A 64 11.45 -8.10 -1.51
C SER A 64 12.00 -9.48 -1.12
N LEU A 65 11.19 -10.29 -0.44
CA LEU A 65 11.59 -11.57 0.13
C LEU A 65 10.42 -12.54 0.11
N ASP A 66 10.72 -13.82 -0.04
CA ASP A 66 9.73 -14.89 0.14
C ASP A 66 9.52 -15.11 1.64
N VAL A 67 8.58 -14.37 2.23
CA VAL A 67 8.26 -14.46 3.64
C VAL A 67 6.76 -14.67 3.79
N LYS A 68 6.38 -15.66 4.60
CA LYS A 68 4.99 -15.83 5.02
C LYS A 68 4.67 -14.78 6.09
N HIS A 69 4.03 -13.69 5.68
CA HIS A 69 3.60 -12.65 6.60
C HIS A 69 2.45 -13.16 7.48
N GLN A 70 2.39 -12.68 8.73
CA GLN A 70 1.12 -12.71 9.47
C GLN A 70 0.07 -11.94 8.67
N PRO A 71 -1.23 -12.30 8.75
CA PRO A 71 -2.30 -11.51 8.17
C PRO A 71 -2.11 -10.02 8.48
N TRP A 72 -2.12 -9.18 7.45
CA TRP A 72 -1.90 -7.74 7.51
C TRP A 72 -0.47 -7.27 7.83
N GLY A 73 0.47 -8.21 7.96
CA GLY A 73 1.87 -7.91 8.27
C GLY A 73 2.66 -7.25 7.15
N ASN A 74 2.16 -7.27 5.90
CA ASN A 74 2.79 -6.52 4.83
C ASN A 74 2.70 -5.02 5.13
N PHE A 75 3.75 -4.25 4.85
CA PHE A 75 3.88 -2.82 5.19
C PHE A 75 3.87 -2.46 6.70
N HIS A 76 4.02 -3.47 7.58
CA HIS A 76 4.03 -3.32 9.05
C HIS A 76 5.27 -3.98 9.67
N SER A 77 6.41 -3.88 9.00
CA SER A 77 7.62 -4.57 9.41
C SER A 77 8.26 -3.92 10.63
N HIS A 78 8.41 -4.70 11.71
CA HIS A 78 9.16 -4.30 12.90
C HIS A 78 10.69 -4.42 12.72
N ARG A 79 11.17 -4.76 11.52
CA ARG A 79 12.60 -5.00 11.29
C ARG A 79 13.40 -3.69 11.46
N PRO A 80 14.62 -3.73 12.03
CA PRO A 80 15.42 -2.53 12.23
C PRO A 80 15.74 -1.75 10.95
N ASN A 81 15.81 -2.42 9.80
CA ASN A 81 16.07 -1.81 8.50
C ASN A 81 14.78 -1.43 7.73
N ALA A 82 13.59 -1.73 8.25
CA ALA A 82 12.34 -1.37 7.61
C ALA A 82 12.10 0.14 7.63
N THR A 83 11.43 0.63 6.58
CA THR A 83 11.17 2.04 6.31
C THR A 83 9.69 2.40 6.40
N ASP A 84 8.82 1.45 6.74
CA ASP A 84 7.36 1.60 6.86
C ASP A 84 6.95 2.74 7.82
N TYR A 85 7.80 3.04 8.82
CA TYR A 85 7.59 4.18 9.71
C TYR A 85 7.54 5.54 9.00
N LYS A 86 8.24 5.69 7.87
CA LYS A 86 8.17 6.90 7.04
C LYS A 86 6.80 7.00 6.38
N THR A 87 6.24 5.87 5.93
CA THR A 87 4.88 5.79 5.40
C THR A 87 3.86 6.15 6.47
N ARG A 88 3.91 5.51 7.65
CA ARG A 88 3.06 5.90 8.80
C ARG A 88 3.13 7.41 9.06
N PHE A 89 4.35 7.93 9.18
CA PHE A 89 4.57 9.35 9.46
C PHE A 89 4.04 10.25 8.35
N ALA A 90 4.18 9.89 7.07
CA ALA A 90 3.71 10.71 5.96
C ALA A 90 2.18 10.69 5.81
N LEU A 91 1.55 9.54 6.02
CA LEU A 91 0.11 9.37 5.77
C LEU A 91 -0.75 9.82 6.95
N LYS A 92 -0.21 9.86 8.17
CA LYS A 92 -0.96 10.26 9.36
C LYS A 92 -1.64 11.63 9.19
N GLY A 93 -2.96 11.66 9.40
CA GLY A 93 -3.80 12.86 9.26
C GLY A 93 -4.01 13.34 7.83
N SER A 94 -3.58 12.57 6.82
CA SER A 94 -3.84 12.85 5.40
C SER A 94 -5.05 12.07 4.91
N THR A 95 -5.57 12.43 3.72
CA THR A 95 -6.66 11.69 3.05
C THR A 95 -6.24 10.29 2.58
N LEU A 96 -4.97 9.91 2.72
CA LEU A 96 -4.46 8.60 2.38
C LEU A 96 -4.45 7.62 3.57
N TRP A 97 -4.67 8.11 4.79
CA TRP A 97 -4.83 7.24 5.97
C TRP A 97 -6.05 6.33 5.80
N GLY A 98 -5.93 5.09 6.28
CA GLY A 98 -6.99 4.09 6.13
C GLY A 98 -7.11 3.48 4.73
N GLY A 99 -6.29 3.91 3.77
CA GLY A 99 -6.26 3.34 2.42
C GLY A 99 -5.81 1.89 2.38
N TYR A 100 -6.27 1.14 1.39
CA TYR A 100 -5.81 -0.24 1.16
C TYR A 100 -4.39 -0.26 0.61
N MET A 101 -3.53 -1.16 1.06
CA MET A 101 -2.14 -1.27 0.61
C MET A 101 -1.90 -2.65 -0.01
N THR A 102 -1.30 -2.72 -1.20
CA THR A 102 -1.01 -4.01 -1.86
C THR A 102 0.16 -3.89 -2.83
N ASP A 103 0.78 -5.02 -3.14
CA ASP A 103 1.77 -5.14 -4.21
C ASP A 103 1.09 -5.47 -5.55
N ILE A 104 1.44 -4.76 -6.62
CA ILE A 104 0.86 -5.00 -7.95
C ILE A 104 1.40 -6.27 -8.61
N ILE A 105 2.64 -6.65 -8.30
CA ILE A 105 3.26 -7.89 -8.76
C ILE A 105 3.36 -8.85 -7.58
N LYS A 106 2.57 -9.93 -7.66
CA LYS A 106 2.50 -11.01 -6.68
C LYS A 106 3.33 -12.21 -7.16
N ASN A 107 3.77 -13.03 -6.21
CA ASN A 107 4.52 -14.27 -6.48
C ASN A 107 5.84 -14.06 -7.27
N TYR A 108 6.48 -12.90 -7.09
CA TYR A 108 7.82 -12.64 -7.61
C TYR A 108 8.69 -11.95 -6.54
N PRO A 109 9.24 -12.73 -5.59
CA PRO A 109 10.10 -12.19 -4.55
C PRO A 109 11.43 -11.70 -5.14
N GLU A 110 11.65 -10.39 -5.14
CA GLU A 110 12.84 -9.76 -5.71
C GLU A 110 13.09 -8.42 -5.03
N LYS A 111 14.32 -8.18 -4.56
CA LYS A 111 14.70 -6.96 -3.84
C LYS A 111 14.95 -5.80 -4.79
N GLU A 112 15.51 -6.09 -5.96
CA GLU A 112 15.95 -5.08 -6.91
C GLU A 112 14.83 -4.76 -7.92
N SER A 113 14.23 -3.57 -7.82
CA SER A 113 13.12 -3.14 -8.69
C SER A 113 13.48 -3.18 -10.19
N GLY A 114 14.76 -2.98 -10.52
CA GLY A 114 15.29 -3.11 -11.88
C GLY A 114 15.13 -4.52 -12.44
N ASN A 115 15.39 -5.56 -11.64
CA ASN A 115 15.23 -6.95 -12.06
C ASN A 115 13.76 -7.29 -12.32
N VAL A 116 12.84 -6.80 -11.48
CA VAL A 116 11.40 -6.92 -11.70
C VAL A 116 11.02 -6.26 -13.02
N SER A 117 11.50 -5.04 -13.27
CA SER A 117 11.22 -4.31 -14.52
C SER A 117 11.71 -5.05 -15.77
N VAL A 118 12.90 -5.64 -15.72
CA VAL A 118 13.44 -6.49 -16.79
C VAL A 118 12.58 -7.74 -16.98
N TYR A 119 12.24 -8.43 -15.89
CA TYR A 119 11.43 -9.65 -15.93
C TYR A 119 10.06 -9.39 -16.54
N LEU A 120 9.37 -8.33 -16.13
CA LEU A 120 8.05 -7.94 -16.64
C LEU A 120 8.10 -7.60 -18.14
N LYS A 121 9.18 -6.99 -18.63
CA LYS A 121 9.37 -6.70 -20.05
C LYS A 121 9.47 -7.99 -20.89
N LEU A 122 10.16 -9.00 -20.36
CA LEU A 122 10.36 -10.30 -21.02
C LEU A 122 9.14 -11.22 -20.88
N HIS A 123 8.36 -11.10 -19.80
CA HIS A 123 7.25 -11.99 -19.47
C HIS A 123 5.92 -11.22 -19.39
N ARG A 124 5.50 -10.65 -20.51
CA ARG A 124 4.28 -9.81 -20.57
C ARG A 124 3.01 -10.53 -20.13
N GLU A 125 2.93 -11.85 -20.30
CA GLU A 125 1.80 -12.61 -19.80
C GLU A 125 1.72 -12.63 -18.27
N PHE A 126 2.86 -12.76 -17.60
CA PHE A 126 2.95 -12.70 -16.14
C PHE A 126 2.47 -11.34 -15.61
N GLU A 127 2.89 -10.26 -16.26
CA GLU A 127 2.40 -8.91 -15.94
C GLU A 127 0.87 -8.82 -16.12
N ARG A 128 0.33 -9.24 -17.28
CA ARG A 128 -1.11 -9.21 -17.56
C ARG A 128 -1.92 -10.01 -16.54
N ASN A 129 -1.43 -11.16 -16.09
CA ASN A 129 -2.10 -11.99 -15.09
C ASN A 129 -2.12 -11.30 -13.72
N ASN A 130 -1.03 -10.63 -13.33
CA ASN A 130 -0.99 -9.81 -12.13
C ASN A 130 -1.96 -8.62 -12.20
N ILE A 131 -2.08 -7.95 -13.36
CA ILE A 131 -3.05 -6.86 -13.54
C ILE A 131 -4.50 -7.37 -13.44
N LYS A 132 -4.81 -8.54 -14.03
CA LYS A 132 -6.14 -9.16 -13.88
C LYS A 132 -6.45 -9.47 -12.41
N PHE A 133 -5.46 -10.00 -11.69
CA PHE A 133 -5.58 -10.26 -10.25
C PHE A 133 -5.83 -8.97 -9.47
N PHE A 134 -5.01 -7.94 -9.71
CA PHE A 134 -5.14 -6.65 -9.05
C PHE A 134 -6.52 -6.01 -9.30
N ARG A 135 -7.04 -6.05 -10.53
CA ARG A 135 -8.40 -5.56 -10.81
C ARG A 135 -9.49 -6.36 -10.09
N LYS A 136 -9.33 -7.67 -9.93
CA LYS A 136 -10.24 -8.49 -9.12
C LYS A 136 -10.17 -8.08 -7.65
N GLU A 137 -8.96 -7.89 -7.13
CA GLU A 137 -8.73 -7.43 -5.76
C GLU A 137 -9.40 -6.06 -5.50
N LEU A 138 -9.28 -5.09 -6.41
CA LEU A 138 -9.97 -3.80 -6.32
C LEU A 138 -11.51 -3.95 -6.20
N LYS A 139 -12.10 -4.84 -7.01
CA LYS A 139 -13.54 -5.14 -6.92
C LYS A 139 -13.91 -5.81 -5.61
N ASP A 140 -13.07 -6.73 -5.15
CA ASP A 140 -13.30 -7.53 -3.96
C ASP A 140 -13.25 -6.71 -2.67
N ILE A 141 -12.35 -5.71 -2.59
CA ILE A 141 -12.32 -4.72 -1.50
C ILE A 141 -13.52 -3.75 -1.54
N GLY A 142 -14.27 -3.75 -2.64
CA GLY A 142 -15.45 -2.90 -2.83
C GLY A 142 -15.14 -1.50 -3.34
N ALA A 143 -13.98 -1.30 -3.97
CA ALA A 143 -13.63 -0.03 -4.60
C ALA A 143 -14.40 0.14 -5.92
N ASN A 144 -14.90 1.35 -6.17
CA ASN A 144 -15.65 1.67 -7.39
C ASN A 144 -14.81 2.45 -8.39
N ASN A 145 -14.18 3.53 -7.93
CA ASN A 145 -13.29 4.36 -8.73
C ASN A 145 -12.13 4.87 -7.85
N PRO A 146 -11.28 3.95 -7.37
CA PRO A 146 -10.28 4.31 -6.37
C PRO A 146 -9.21 5.22 -6.95
N LEU A 147 -8.67 6.10 -6.10
CA LEU A 147 -7.38 6.72 -6.34
C LEU A 147 -6.28 5.68 -6.14
N LEU A 148 -5.47 5.45 -7.17
CA LEU A 148 -4.28 4.62 -7.07
C LEU A 148 -3.08 5.48 -6.70
N VAL A 149 -2.45 5.19 -5.56
CA VAL A 149 -1.26 5.90 -5.08
C VAL A 149 -0.02 5.05 -5.36
N ALA A 150 0.77 5.44 -6.34
CA ALA A 150 1.94 4.66 -6.78
C ALA A 150 3.19 5.01 -5.95
N PHE A 151 3.79 4.01 -5.28
CA PHE A 151 5.08 4.17 -4.61
C PHE A 151 6.24 4.07 -5.62
N GLY A 152 6.80 5.21 -6.02
CA GLY A 152 7.96 5.27 -6.91
C GLY A 152 7.64 5.17 -8.40
N ASN A 153 8.69 5.22 -9.22
CA ASN A 153 8.56 5.32 -10.67
C ASN A 153 8.12 3.99 -11.30
N GLU A 154 8.68 2.87 -10.84
CA GLU A 154 8.44 1.55 -11.41
C GLU A 154 6.98 1.13 -11.27
N VAL A 155 6.36 1.38 -10.12
CA VAL A 155 4.93 1.14 -9.91
C VAL A 155 4.09 2.05 -10.81
N ASN A 156 4.45 3.34 -10.87
CA ASN A 156 3.75 4.30 -11.71
C ASN A 156 3.81 3.89 -13.19
N ASP A 157 4.95 3.37 -13.66
CA ASP A 157 5.10 2.88 -15.03
C ASP A 157 4.28 1.61 -15.29
N VAL A 158 4.11 0.73 -14.29
CA VAL A 158 3.25 -0.46 -14.39
C VAL A 158 1.78 -0.05 -14.47
N LEU A 159 1.37 0.89 -13.62
CA LEU A 159 0.00 1.38 -13.59
C LEU A 159 -0.36 2.11 -14.89
N ASN A 160 0.42 3.11 -15.31
CA ASN A 160 0.09 3.92 -16.51
C ASN A 160 -0.01 3.09 -17.79
N ARG A 161 0.77 2.00 -17.92
CA ARG A 161 0.72 1.15 -19.13
C ARG A 161 -0.40 0.10 -19.12
N ASN A 162 -1.08 -0.12 -17.99
CA ASN A 162 -2.11 -1.17 -17.83
C ASN A 162 -3.46 -0.67 -17.32
N ILE A 163 -3.50 0.52 -16.71
CA ILE A 163 -4.67 1.10 -16.05
C ILE A 163 -4.80 2.55 -16.51
N THR A 164 -5.64 2.75 -17.51
CA THR A 164 -5.90 4.04 -18.15
C THR A 164 -7.23 4.67 -17.73
N ASP A 165 -8.02 3.93 -16.96
CA ASP A 165 -9.39 4.22 -16.54
C ASP A 165 -9.50 4.69 -15.08
N LEU A 166 -8.41 4.67 -14.32
CA LEU A 166 -8.37 5.11 -12.92
C LEU A 166 -7.36 6.23 -12.73
N GLU A 167 -7.62 7.10 -11.75
CA GLU A 167 -6.71 8.18 -11.39
C GLU A 167 -5.47 7.62 -10.67
N ILE A 168 -4.29 8.10 -11.05
CA ILE A 168 -3.01 7.70 -10.46
C ILE A 168 -2.30 8.92 -9.85
N LEU A 169 -1.98 8.84 -8.56
CA LEU A 169 -1.10 9.77 -7.86
C LEU A 169 0.24 9.09 -7.57
N LYS A 170 1.31 9.52 -8.24
CA LYS A 170 2.67 9.07 -7.90
C LYS A 170 3.17 9.80 -6.67
N ILE A 171 3.73 9.05 -5.72
CA ILE A 171 4.50 9.56 -4.58
C ILE A 171 5.90 8.94 -4.57
N PRO A 172 6.89 9.54 -3.89
CA PRO A 172 8.20 8.92 -3.76
C PRO A 172 8.09 7.57 -3.05
N HIS A 173 9.01 6.65 -3.34
CA HIS A 173 9.07 5.39 -2.62
C HIS A 173 9.51 5.64 -1.17
N TYR A 174 8.83 5.04 -0.19
CA TYR A 174 9.12 5.25 1.24
C TYR A 174 10.51 4.75 1.65
N ALA A 175 11.09 3.81 0.89
CA ALA A 175 12.48 3.37 1.09
C ALA A 175 13.55 4.31 0.49
N SER A 176 13.18 5.45 -0.08
CA SER A 176 14.14 6.45 -0.55
C SER A 176 15.07 6.95 0.57
N HIS A 177 16.24 7.48 0.20
CA HIS A 177 17.24 8.00 1.14
C HIS A 177 16.79 9.25 1.92
N GLN A 178 15.65 9.83 1.54
CA GLN A 178 15.05 11.00 2.19
C GLN A 178 14.64 10.69 3.65
N GLY A 179 14.82 11.66 4.55
CA GLY A 179 14.33 11.57 5.93
C GLY A 179 12.79 11.57 6.02
N ALA A 180 12.23 11.14 7.14
CA ALA A 180 10.76 11.04 7.32
C ALA A 180 10.03 12.39 7.18
N ALA A 181 10.60 13.47 7.73
CA ALA A 181 10.02 14.82 7.64
C ALA A 181 9.95 15.36 6.20
N PRO A 182 11.07 15.44 5.43
CA PRO A 182 11.00 15.89 4.05
C PRO A 182 10.13 14.96 3.19
N TYR A 183 10.14 13.64 3.45
CA TYR A 183 9.27 12.70 2.75
C TYR A 183 7.78 13.01 2.99
N ARG A 184 7.39 13.30 4.24
CA ARG A 184 6.02 13.73 4.56
C ARG A 184 5.65 15.03 3.84
N GLU A 185 6.52 16.03 3.86
CA GLU A 185 6.26 17.32 3.19
C GLU A 185 5.99 17.14 1.69
N GLU A 186 6.78 16.30 1.04
CA GLU A 186 6.62 16.00 -0.39
C GLU A 186 5.30 15.26 -0.67
N VAL A 187 4.97 14.23 0.11
CA VAL A 187 3.70 13.50 0.01
C VAL A 187 2.51 14.45 0.20
N LEU A 188 2.52 15.30 1.23
CA LEU A 188 1.45 16.25 1.50
C LEU A 188 1.31 17.31 0.39
N LYS A 189 2.44 17.75 -0.18
CA LYS A 189 2.44 18.67 -1.34
C LYS A 189 1.78 18.03 -2.56
N LEU A 190 2.07 16.76 -2.84
CA LEU A 190 1.48 16.01 -3.95
C LEU A 190 -0.03 15.83 -3.76
N ILE A 191 -0.47 15.45 -2.56
CA ILE A 191 -1.90 15.36 -2.21
C ILE A 191 -2.61 16.72 -2.41
N LYS A 192 -2.00 17.81 -1.93
CA LYS A 192 -2.55 19.16 -2.06
C LYS A 192 -2.64 19.62 -3.52
N ASN A 193 -1.63 19.31 -4.33
CA ASN A 193 -1.61 19.67 -5.74
C ASN A 193 -2.70 18.91 -6.53
N ARG A 194 -2.89 17.62 -6.23
CA ARG A 194 -4.00 16.83 -6.79
C ARG A 194 -5.35 17.48 -6.47
N ALA A 195 -5.59 17.84 -5.21
CA ALA A 195 -6.84 18.44 -4.77
C ALA A 195 -7.16 19.82 -5.42
N ARG A 196 -6.16 20.48 -6.03
CA ARG A 196 -6.33 21.76 -6.75
C ARG A 196 -6.55 21.60 -8.25
N GLY A 197 -6.23 20.42 -8.80
CA GLY A 197 -6.36 20.12 -10.23
C GLY A 197 -7.67 19.43 -10.61
N ASN A 198 -8.46 19.02 -9.61
CA ASN A 198 -9.82 18.50 -9.74
C ASN A 198 -10.83 19.60 -9.42
#